data_AF-A0A6B1E0S4-F1
#
_entry.id   AF-A0A6B1E0S4-F1
#
_cell.length_a   1.000
_cell.length_b   1.000
_cell.length_c   1.000
_cell.angle_alpha   90.00
_cell.angle_beta   90.00
_cell.angle_gamma   90.00
#
_symmetry.space_group_name_H-M   'P 1'
#
loop_
_entity.id
_entity.type
_entity.pdbx_description
1 polymer ?
#
loop_
_entity_poly.entity_id
_entity_poly.type
_entity_poly.pdbx_seq_one_letter_code
_entity_poly.pdbx_strand_id
1 'polypeptide(L)'
;MNLKRLPQVLLGGLFRSSLQKERDFFGRYRRLCDRIDAAPEDMALRVLRGEMLLERRDYGRAQADFAAALEMSEALDSRAGWLIEEQVMRDRALYGMEIVARYQPARAAAATHVEA
;
A
#
# COMPACT_ATOMS: atom_id res chain seq x y z
N MET A 1 44.51 -28.95 -12.27
CA MET A 1 43.25 -28.91 -11.48
C MET A 1 42.16 -28.29 -12.34
N ASN A 2 41.09 -29.04 -12.62
CA ASN A 2 40.05 -28.70 -13.59
C ASN A 2 38.85 -28.08 -12.85
N LEU A 3 38.68 -26.76 -12.93
CA LEU A 3 37.60 -26.00 -12.28
C LEU A 3 36.33 -25.99 -13.15
N LYS A 4 35.81 -27.17 -13.53
CA LYS A 4 34.54 -27.28 -14.25
C LYS A 4 33.55 -28.08 -13.43
N ARG A 5 32.55 -27.36 -12.88
CA ARG A 5 31.16 -27.76 -12.55
C ARG A 5 30.76 -27.30 -11.15
N LEU A 6 30.42 -26.02 -11.04
CA LEU A 6 29.44 -25.61 -10.03
C LEU A 6 28.03 -25.94 -10.58
N PRO A 7 27.15 -26.59 -9.80
CA PRO A 7 25.82 -26.98 -10.24
C PRO A 7 24.90 -25.76 -10.40
N GLN A 8 24.45 -25.51 -11.63
CA GLN A 8 23.55 -24.41 -12.04
C GLN A 8 22.13 -24.52 -11.45
N VAL A 9 21.84 -25.55 -10.66
CA VAL A 9 20.48 -25.91 -10.23
C VAL A 9 19.98 -25.05 -9.05
N LEU A 10 20.89 -24.51 -8.23
CA LEU A 10 20.52 -23.71 -7.05
C LEU A 10 20.17 -22.24 -7.37
N LEU A 11 20.61 -21.70 -8.51
CA LEU A 11 20.25 -20.35 -8.96
C LEU A 11 18.84 -20.27 -9.59
N GLY A 12 18.32 -21.38 -10.14
CA GLY A 12 17.03 -21.39 -10.85
C GLY A 12 15.80 -21.31 -9.93
N GLY A 13 15.86 -21.88 -8.73
CA GLY A 13 14.72 -21.92 -7.79
C GLY A 13 14.42 -20.58 -7.11
N LEU A 14 15.46 -19.88 -6.64
CA LEU A 14 15.33 -18.57 -6.00
C LEU A 14 14.88 -17.48 -6.98
N PHE A 15 15.38 -17.52 -8.22
CA PHE A 15 15.00 -16.56 -9.26
C PHE A 15 13.55 -16.75 -9.74
N ARG A 16 13.08 -18.00 -9.87
CA ARG A 16 11.70 -18.31 -10.24
C ARG A 16 10.69 -17.85 -9.17
N SER A 17 11.02 -18.02 -7.89
CA SER A 17 10.20 -17.57 -6.77
C SER A 17 10.01 -16.04 -6.77
N SER A 18 11.08 -15.29 -7.02
CA SER A 18 11.02 -13.83 -7.09
C SER A 18 10.14 -13.34 -8.24
N LEU A 19 10.33 -13.88 -9.45
CA LEU A 19 9.53 -13.51 -10.63
C LEU A 19 8.04 -13.83 -10.44
N GLN A 20 7.72 -14.92 -9.75
CA GLN A 20 6.33 -15.27 -9.44
C GLN A 20 5.70 -14.22 -8.52
N LYS A 21 6.40 -13.83 -7.45
CA LYS A 21 5.93 -12.77 -6.52
C LYS A 21 5.73 -11.44 -7.22
N GLU A 22 6.64 -11.07 -8.12
CA GLU A 22 6.52 -9.86 -8.95
C GLU A 22 5.26 -9.89 -9.82
N ARG A 23 5.05 -10.99 -10.54
CA ARG A 23 3.86 -11.17 -11.39
C ARG A 23 2.58 -11.11 -10.57
N ASP A 24 2.57 -11.77 -9.41
CA ASP A 24 1.39 -11.82 -8.53
C ASP A 24 1.10 -10.44 -7.94
N PHE A 25 2.15 -9.68 -7.60
CA PHE A 25 2.01 -8.28 -7.23
C PHE A 25 1.38 -7.47 -8.37
N PHE A 26 1.95 -7.45 -9.57
CA PHE A 26 1.39 -6.62 -10.66
C PHE A 26 -0.05 -7.02 -11.02
N GLY A 27 -0.35 -8.31 -10.99
CA GLY A 27 -1.71 -8.82 -11.21
C GLY A 27 -2.70 -8.35 -10.15
N ARG A 28 -2.32 -8.41 -8.85
CA ARG A 28 -3.14 -7.88 -7.75
C ARG A 28 -3.29 -6.36 -7.84
N TYR A 29 -2.21 -5.66 -8.14
CA TYR A 29 -2.15 -4.20 -8.19
C TYR A 29 -3.08 -3.67 -9.27
N ARG A 30 -3.01 -4.24 -10.47
CA ARG A 30 -3.85 -3.84 -11.60
C ARG A 30 -5.33 -4.04 -11.28
N ARG A 31 -5.71 -5.21 -10.77
CA ARG A 31 -7.10 -5.48 -10.37
C ARG A 31 -7.60 -4.49 -9.32
N LEU A 32 -6.74 -4.05 -8.43
CA LEU A 32 -7.11 -3.09 -7.40
C LEU A 32 -7.30 -1.69 -7.98
N CYS A 33 -6.45 -1.27 -8.94
CA CYS A 33 -6.68 -0.04 -9.71
C CYS A 33 -8.01 -0.09 -10.46
N ASP A 34 -8.28 -1.17 -11.20
CA ASP A 34 -9.53 -1.32 -11.96
C ASP A 34 -10.77 -1.19 -11.05
N ARG A 35 -10.69 -1.72 -9.81
CA ARG A 35 -11.77 -1.59 -8.81
C ARG A 35 -11.89 -0.18 -8.26
N ILE A 36 -10.79 0.52 -8.01
CA ILE A 36 -10.80 1.92 -7.57
C ILE A 36 -11.41 2.81 -8.65
N ASP A 37 -11.10 2.55 -9.91
CA ASP A 37 -11.66 3.30 -11.03
C ASP A 37 -13.17 3.06 -11.16
N ALA A 38 -13.64 1.86 -10.83
CA ALA A 38 -15.07 1.51 -10.84
C ALA A 38 -15.85 2.01 -9.61
N ALA A 39 -15.19 2.14 -8.45
CA ALA A 39 -15.78 2.58 -7.18
C ALA A 39 -14.84 3.58 -6.48
N PRO A 40 -14.75 4.83 -6.99
CA PRO A 40 -13.81 5.81 -6.49
C PRO A 40 -14.13 6.32 -5.08
N GLU A 41 -15.26 5.97 -4.49
CA GLU A 41 -15.66 6.31 -3.12
C GLU A 41 -15.39 5.17 -2.12
N ASP A 42 -14.96 3.99 -2.57
CA ASP A 42 -14.67 2.86 -1.70
C ASP A 42 -13.31 3.07 -0.99
N MET A 43 -13.40 3.45 0.29
CA MET A 43 -12.26 3.67 1.17
C MET A 43 -11.41 2.41 1.33
N ALA A 44 -12.03 1.23 1.42
CA ALA A 44 -11.32 -0.02 1.67
C ALA A 44 -10.35 -0.35 0.53
N LEU A 45 -10.71 -0.02 -0.71
CA LEU A 45 -9.83 -0.23 -1.87
C LEU A 45 -8.55 0.62 -1.79
N ARG A 46 -8.67 1.86 -1.30
CA ARG A 46 -7.49 2.75 -1.11
C ARG A 46 -6.60 2.23 0.00
N VAL A 47 -7.17 1.86 1.15
CA VAL A 47 -6.40 1.26 2.25
C VAL A 47 -5.64 0.03 1.78
N LEU A 48 -6.31 -0.88 1.07
CA LEU A 48 -5.69 -2.09 0.52
C LEU A 48 -4.56 -1.77 -0.46
N ARG A 49 -4.70 -0.73 -1.28
CA ARG A 49 -3.65 -0.33 -2.23
C ARG A 49 -2.46 0.28 -1.51
N GLY A 50 -2.72 1.11 -0.51
CA GLY A 50 -1.70 1.68 0.37
C GLY A 50 -0.88 0.60 1.07
N GLU A 51 -1.52 -0.40 1.69
CA GLU A 51 -0.84 -1.53 2.33
C GLU A 51 0.01 -2.32 1.34
N MET A 52 -0.52 -2.59 0.15
CA MET A 52 0.21 -3.27 -0.91
C MET A 52 1.43 -2.48 -1.38
N LEU A 53 1.34 -1.14 -1.41
CA LEU A 53 2.46 -0.26 -1.72
C LEU A 53 3.50 -0.21 -0.57
N LEU A 54 3.07 -0.33 0.69
CA LEU A 54 3.97 -0.50 1.83
C LEU A 54 4.80 -1.80 1.73
N GLU A 55 4.20 -2.91 1.31
CA GLU A 55 4.95 -4.16 1.05
C GLU A 55 6.08 -3.96 0.03
N ARG A 56 5.91 -3.01 -0.90
CA ARG A 56 6.91 -2.61 -1.90
C ARG A 56 7.82 -1.47 -1.49
N ARG A 57 7.62 -0.90 -0.30
CA ARG A 57 8.31 0.30 0.18
C ARG A 57 8.08 1.51 -0.73
N ASP A 58 6.99 1.52 -1.48
CA ASP A 58 6.56 2.69 -2.26
C ASP A 58 5.75 3.63 -1.35
N TYR A 59 6.45 4.18 -0.37
CA TYR A 59 5.85 4.96 0.71
C TYR A 59 5.15 6.23 0.21
N GLY A 60 5.64 6.82 -0.89
CA GLY A 60 5.07 8.05 -1.44
C GLY A 60 3.66 7.83 -2.00
N ARG A 61 3.45 6.72 -2.71
CA ARG A 61 2.11 6.37 -3.22
C ARG A 61 1.23 5.78 -2.12
N ALA A 62 1.81 5.01 -1.20
CA ALA A 62 1.07 4.52 -0.03
C ALA A 62 0.50 5.69 0.81
N GLN A 63 1.30 6.73 1.03
CA GLN A 63 0.87 7.95 1.73
C GLN A 63 -0.34 8.58 1.03
N ALA A 64 -0.31 8.71 -0.30
CA ALA A 64 -1.41 9.31 -1.05
C ALA A 64 -2.70 8.49 -0.92
N ASP A 65 -2.59 7.16 -0.92
CA ASP A 65 -3.75 6.27 -0.76
C ASP A 65 -4.35 6.35 0.66
N PHE A 66 -3.51 6.36 1.68
CA PHE A 66 -3.98 6.51 3.07
C PHE A 66 -4.57 7.91 3.31
N ALA A 67 -3.99 8.97 2.73
CA ALA A 67 -4.52 10.32 2.88
C ALA A 67 -5.93 10.41 2.30
N ALA A 68 -6.10 9.92 1.06
CA ALA A 68 -7.41 9.91 0.42
C ALA A 68 -8.43 9.05 1.19
N ALA A 69 -8.02 7.95 1.83
CA ALA A 69 -8.91 7.17 2.69
C ALA A 69 -9.35 7.95 3.95
N LEU A 70 -8.45 8.71 4.57
CA LEU A 70 -8.77 9.53 5.75
C LEU A 70 -9.69 10.70 5.41
N GLU A 71 -9.44 11.38 4.29
CA GLU A 71 -10.34 12.43 3.77
C GLU A 71 -11.77 11.91 3.56
N MET A 72 -11.91 10.68 3.05
CA MET A 72 -13.22 10.03 2.90
C MET A 72 -13.89 9.74 4.23
N SER A 73 -13.12 9.32 5.24
CA SER A 73 -13.65 9.05 6.58
C SER A 73 -14.18 10.33 7.23
N GLU A 74 -13.45 11.44 7.10
CA GLU A 74 -13.90 12.74 7.62
C GLU A 74 -15.16 13.24 6.91
N ALA A 75 -15.26 13.03 5.60
CA ALA A 75 -16.48 13.34 4.86
C ALA A 75 -17.68 12.47 5.30
N LEU A 76 -17.45 11.21 5.68
CA LEU A 76 -18.50 10.28 6.12
C LEU A 76 -18.96 10.55 7.57
N ASP A 77 -18.06 10.89 8.48
CA ASP A 77 -18.38 11.26 9.87
C ASP A 77 -19.37 12.44 9.94
N SER A 78 -19.33 13.32 8.94
CA SER A 78 -20.27 14.43 8.79
C SER A 78 -21.69 14.03 8.34
N ARG A 79 -21.90 12.80 7.84
CA ARG A 79 -23.11 12.39 7.09
C ARG A 79 -23.84 11.16 7.62
N ALA A 80 -23.17 10.21 8.28
CA ALA A 80 -23.79 8.96 8.70
C ALA A 80 -23.22 8.49 10.03
N GLY A 81 -24.10 7.94 10.89
CA GLY A 81 -23.70 7.31 12.14
C GLY A 81 -22.67 6.21 11.89
N TRP A 82 -21.63 6.19 12.73
CA TRP A 82 -20.42 5.38 12.61
C TRP A 82 -20.70 3.92 12.19
N LEU A 83 -20.24 3.51 11.00
CA LEU A 83 -20.15 2.09 10.67
C LEU A 83 -18.79 1.55 11.12
N ILE A 84 -18.82 0.37 11.75
CA ILE A 84 -17.62 -0.32 12.25
C ILE A 84 -16.58 -0.50 11.13
N GLU A 85 -17.03 -0.78 9.91
CA GLU A 85 -16.14 -0.98 8.76
C GLU A 85 -15.34 0.28 8.42
N GLU A 86 -15.97 1.47 8.48
CA GLU A 86 -15.32 2.74 8.18
C GLU A 86 -14.29 3.10 9.25
N GLN A 87 -14.63 2.89 10.53
CA GLN A 87 -13.68 3.07 11.63
C GLN A 87 -12.47 2.14 11.47
N VAL A 88 -12.70 0.87 11.11
CA VAL A 88 -11.61 -0.08 10.85
C VAL A 88 -10.72 0.39 9.70
N MET A 89 -11.30 0.92 8.61
CA MET A 89 -10.50 1.45 7.50
C MET A 89 -9.74 2.73 7.89
N ARG A 90 -10.34 3.61 8.69
CA ARG A 90 -9.67 4.80 9.26
C ARG A 90 -8.47 4.39 10.11
N ASP A 91 -8.65 3.45 11.03
CA ASP A 91 -7.58 2.99 11.93
C ASP A 91 -6.42 2.36 11.14
N ARG A 92 -6.74 1.55 10.12
CA ARG A 92 -5.73 0.97 9.22
C ARG A 92 -5.00 2.03 8.41
N ALA A 93 -5.69 3.06 7.93
CA ALA A 93 -5.07 4.16 7.21
C ALA A 93 -4.12 4.97 8.12
N LEU A 94 -4.52 5.26 9.36
CA LEU A 94 -3.68 5.92 10.35
C LEU A 94 -2.43 5.09 10.69
N TYR A 95 -2.60 3.78 10.87
CA TYR A 95 -1.47 2.87 11.07
C TYR A 95 -0.52 2.86 9.87
N GLY A 96 -1.06 2.84 8.65
CA GLY A 96 -0.29 2.97 7.42
C GLY A 96 0.52 4.27 7.35
N MET A 97 -0.09 5.39 7.77
CA MET A 97 0.59 6.68 7.88
C MET A 97 1.72 6.67 8.90
N GLU A 98 1.55 6.01 10.05
CA GLU A 98 2.60 5.85 11.05
C GLU A 98 3.81 5.11 10.45
N ILE A 99 3.55 4.04 9.69
CA ILE A 99 4.61 3.31 8.99
C ILE A 99 5.31 4.22 7.99
N VAL A 100 4.56 4.95 7.15
CA VAL A 100 5.14 5.90 6.19
C VAL A 100 6.02 6.93 6.93
N ALA A 101 5.53 7.52 8.02
CA ALA A 101 6.26 8.53 8.78
C ALA A 101 7.58 7.99 9.36
N ARG A 102 7.60 6.72 9.78
CA ARG A 102 8.82 6.07 10.26
C ARG A 102 9.90 5.94 9.18
N TYR A 103 9.52 5.70 7.93
CA TYR A 103 10.46 5.49 6.82
C TYR A 103 10.71 6.74 5.97
N GLN A 104 9.82 7.74 6.03
CA GLN A 104 9.92 9.02 5.32
C GLN A 104 9.56 10.20 6.24
N PRO A 105 10.30 10.42 7.34
CA PRO A 105 9.92 11.41 8.35
C PRO A 105 9.88 12.84 7.81
N ALA A 106 10.79 13.19 6.90
CA ALA A 106 10.82 14.51 6.27
C ALA A 106 9.59 14.80 5.39
N ARG A 107 9.03 13.77 4.75
CA ARG A 107 7.84 13.89 3.90
C ARG A 107 6.54 13.86 4.71
N ALA A 108 6.53 13.11 5.81
CA ALA A 108 5.43 13.10 6.77
C ALA A 108 5.28 14.46 7.47
N ALA A 109 6.39 15.08 7.90
CA ALA A 109 6.38 16.41 8.50
C ALA A 109 5.85 17.50 7.55
N ALA A 110 6.12 17.36 6.24
CA ALA A 110 5.60 18.28 5.22
C ALA A 110 4.07 18.15 5.03
N ALA A 111 3.49 16.98 5.27
CA ALA A 111 2.04 16.77 5.16
C ALA A 111 1.27 17.31 6.39
N THR A 112 1.88 17.32 7.57
CA THR A 112 1.26 17.82 8.81
C THR A 112 1.35 19.33 8.99
N HIS A 113 2.14 20.04 8.17
CA HIS A 113 2.35 21.49 8.27
C HIS A 113 1.49 22.33 7.31
N VAL A 114 0.54 21.72 6.60
CA VAL A 114 -0.38 22.46 5.70
C VAL A 114 -1.57 23.08 6.44
N GLU A 115 -1.76 22.80 7.74
CA GLU A 115 -2.79 23.41 8.59
C GLU A 115 -2.21 24.12 9.82
N ALA A 116 -1.49 25.23 9.61
CA ALA A 116 -1.15 26.17 10.68
C ALA A 116 -1.41 27.62 10.24
#